data_AF-A0A3A9YHJ7-F1
#
_entry.id   AF-A0A3A9YHJ7-F1
#
_cell.length_a   1.000
_cell.length_b   1.000
_cell.length_c   1.000
_cell.angle_alpha   90.00
_cell.angle_beta   90.00
_cell.angle_gamma   90.00
#
_symmetry.space_group_name_H-M   'P 1'
#
loop_
_entity.id
_entity.type
_entity.pdbx_description
1 polymer ?
#
loop_
_entity_poly.entity_id
_entity_poly.type
_entity_poly.pdbx_seq_one_letter_code
_entity_poly.pdbx_strand_id
1 'polypeptide(L)'
;MDDKEREQALLTALTTEHFVLQTSRSATVTESVGRATIFLSLLSAALIGLGFVSGNDALIPPYLGAVLPTLVITGLLTFLRLVQNMVENEVDLERMQRIRAYYHERFAGGHDFFLDAVSGGGAARATWAAVGNRPGRAQLLLTTALLVGAVNALLAGLGVTLLTGLAGLSTGPAIGVGAGVALLAFAAQFGHVERSSTAQV
;
A
#
# COMPACT_ATOMS: atom_id res chain seq x y z
N MET A 1 18.30 40.67 16.45
CA MET A 1 18.11 39.89 15.21
C MET A 1 17.45 40.80 14.22
N ASP A 2 18.18 41.09 13.16
CA ASP A 2 17.65 41.83 12.02
C ASP A 2 16.57 40.96 11.33
N ASP A 3 15.52 41.56 10.76
CA ASP A 3 14.40 40.77 10.20
C ASP A 3 14.86 39.87 9.03
N LYS A 4 15.91 40.30 8.33
CA LYS A 4 16.58 39.51 7.28
C LYS A 4 17.26 38.24 7.82
N GLU A 5 17.86 38.30 9.00
CA GLU A 5 18.51 37.13 9.63
C GLU A 5 17.48 36.09 10.06
N ARG A 6 16.31 36.53 10.57
CA ARG A 6 15.19 35.62 10.87
C ARG A 6 14.64 34.96 9.62
N GLU A 7 14.46 35.74 8.56
CA GLU A 7 13.96 35.23 7.28
C GLU A 7 14.92 34.20 6.68
N GLN A 8 16.22 34.46 6.72
CA GLN A 8 17.24 33.53 6.24
C GLN A 8 17.30 32.24 7.09
N ALA A 9 17.22 32.36 8.42
CA ALA A 9 17.16 31.20 9.32
C ALA A 9 15.91 30.35 9.08
N LEU A 10 14.76 30.98 8.82
CA LEU A 10 13.52 30.29 8.50
C LEU A 10 13.59 29.55 7.16
N LEU A 11 14.19 30.16 6.14
CA LEU A 11 14.42 29.52 4.84
C LEU A 11 15.31 28.27 4.98
N THR A 12 16.37 28.36 5.78
CA THR A 12 17.23 27.21 6.08
C THR A 12 16.46 26.11 6.84
N ALA A 13 15.64 26.47 7.82
CA ALA A 13 14.81 25.51 8.55
C ALA A 13 13.79 24.81 7.62
N LEU A 14 13.10 25.57 6.75
CA LEU A 14 12.09 25.04 5.83
C LEU A 14 12.70 24.16 4.73
N THR A 15 13.87 24.52 4.19
CA THR A 15 14.59 23.68 3.23
C THR A 15 15.05 22.38 3.87
N THR A 16 15.58 22.44 5.10
CA THR A 16 15.96 21.25 5.87
C THR A 16 14.75 20.34 6.11
N GLU A 17 13.62 20.91 6.55
CA GLU A 17 12.37 20.16 6.77
C GLU A 17 11.87 19.50 5.48
N HIS A 18 11.95 20.19 4.34
CA HIS A 18 11.57 19.62 3.05
C HIS A 18 12.44 18.39 2.68
N PHE A 19 13.76 18.47 2.88
CA PHE A 19 14.65 17.33 2.65
C PHE A 19 14.39 16.16 3.60
N VAL A 20 14.07 16.45 4.87
CA VAL A 20 13.70 15.42 5.85
C VAL A 20 12.41 14.70 5.41
N LEU A 21 11.37 15.43 5.01
CA LEU A 21 10.12 14.85 4.51
C LEU A 21 10.31 14.05 3.21
N GLN A 22 11.15 14.54 2.29
CA GLN A 22 11.46 13.81 1.05
C GLN A 22 12.24 12.51 1.32
N THR A 23 13.15 12.54 2.30
CA THR A 23 13.92 11.37 2.73
C THR A 23 13.02 10.35 3.42
N SER A 24 12.15 10.79 4.33
CA SER A 24 11.10 9.97 4.97
C SER A 24 10.27 9.24 3.91
N ARG A 25 9.72 9.98 2.96
CA ARG A 25 8.92 9.42 1.86
C ARG A 25 9.67 8.38 1.04
N SER A 26 10.92 8.66 0.69
CA SER A 26 11.75 7.72 -0.09
C SER A 26 12.04 6.43 0.68
N ALA A 27 12.24 6.53 2.00
CA ALA A 27 12.41 5.36 2.87
C ALA A 27 11.13 4.51 2.92
N THR A 28 9.96 5.14 3.09
CA THR A 28 8.65 4.47 3.11
C THR A 28 8.32 3.76 1.79
N VAL A 29 8.64 4.37 0.65
CA VAL A 29 8.51 3.74 -0.67
C VAL A 29 9.44 2.53 -0.79
N THR A 30 10.70 2.68 -0.38
CA THR A 30 11.68 1.59 -0.43
C THR A 30 11.29 0.42 0.46
N GLU A 31 10.80 0.68 1.67
CA GLU A 31 10.26 -0.36 2.56
C GLU A 31 9.08 -1.10 1.90
N SER A 32 8.16 -0.35 1.31
CA SER A 32 6.97 -0.91 0.64
C SER A 32 7.35 -1.84 -0.52
N VAL A 33 8.26 -1.39 -1.39
CA VAL A 33 8.78 -2.20 -2.50
C VAL A 33 9.55 -3.42 -1.99
N GLY A 34 10.38 -3.24 -0.96
CA GLY A 34 11.14 -4.33 -0.35
C GLY A 34 10.24 -5.43 0.20
N ARG A 35 9.19 -5.07 0.96
CA ARG A 35 8.24 -6.04 1.51
C ARG A 35 7.44 -6.75 0.43
N ALA A 36 6.95 -6.04 -0.57
CA ALA A 36 6.24 -6.65 -1.70
C ALA A 36 7.14 -7.63 -2.46
N THR A 37 8.40 -7.27 -2.69
CA THR A 37 9.39 -8.12 -3.37
C THR A 37 9.68 -9.39 -2.58
N ILE A 38 9.88 -9.27 -1.26
CA ILE A 38 10.09 -10.43 -0.36
C ILE A 38 8.87 -11.36 -0.41
N PHE A 39 7.65 -10.82 -0.31
CA PHE A 39 6.42 -11.61 -0.36
C PHE A 39 6.28 -12.36 -1.70
N LEU A 40 6.48 -11.68 -2.84
CA LEU A 40 6.40 -12.32 -4.15
C LEU A 40 7.51 -13.36 -4.38
N SER A 41 8.69 -13.13 -3.81
CA SER A 41 9.80 -14.09 -3.86
C SER A 41 9.47 -15.35 -3.06
N LEU A 42 8.92 -15.19 -1.85
CA LEU A 42 8.46 -16.32 -1.02
C LEU A 42 7.33 -17.08 -1.70
N LEU A 43 6.34 -16.37 -2.27
CA LEU A 43 5.25 -16.98 -3.03
C LEU A 43 5.79 -17.77 -4.23
N SER A 44 6.73 -17.21 -4.98
CA SER A 44 7.34 -17.88 -6.13
C SER A 44 8.11 -19.14 -5.70
N ALA A 45 8.92 -19.04 -4.64
CA ALA A 45 9.66 -20.18 -4.08
C ALA A 45 8.71 -21.29 -3.57
N ALA A 46 7.58 -20.91 -2.96
CA ALA A 46 6.55 -21.85 -2.54
C ALA A 46 5.86 -22.55 -3.72
N LEU A 47 5.58 -21.83 -4.81
CA LEU A 47 5.02 -22.45 -6.02
C LEU A 47 6.01 -23.39 -6.71
N ILE A 48 7.30 -23.02 -6.73
CA ILE A 48 8.38 -23.90 -7.22
C ILE A 48 8.48 -25.15 -6.35
N GLY A 49 8.46 -25.00 -5.01
CA GLY A 49 8.48 -26.12 -4.08
C GLY A 49 7.27 -27.05 -4.23
N LEU A 50 6.08 -26.49 -4.48
CA LEU A 50 4.89 -27.26 -4.80
C LEU A 50 5.08 -28.09 -6.07
N GLY A 51 5.72 -27.53 -7.10
CA GLY A 51 6.07 -28.25 -8.33
C GLY A 51 7.02 -29.43 -8.12
N PHE A 52 7.93 -29.36 -7.13
CA PHE A 52 8.77 -30.51 -6.77
C PHE A 52 8.00 -31.60 -6.04
N VAL A 53 6.97 -31.23 -5.28
CA VAL A 53 6.18 -32.15 -4.44
C VAL A 53 4.99 -32.73 -5.19
N SER A 54 4.56 -32.12 -6.30
CA SER A 54 3.33 -32.48 -7.02
C SER A 54 3.30 -33.90 -7.59
N GLY A 55 4.44 -34.58 -7.72
CA GLY A 55 4.52 -35.97 -8.15
C GLY A 55 4.21 -37.01 -7.06
N ASN A 56 4.01 -36.58 -5.81
CA ASN A 56 3.76 -37.48 -4.68
C ASN A 56 2.60 -36.96 -3.83
N ASP A 57 1.42 -37.57 -4.01
CA ASP A 57 0.17 -37.20 -3.33
C ASP A 57 0.28 -37.22 -1.80
N ALA A 58 1.15 -38.06 -1.22
CA ALA A 58 1.33 -38.13 0.24
C ALA A 58 2.07 -36.90 0.81
N LEU A 59 2.88 -36.23 -0.01
CA LEU A 59 3.67 -35.07 0.41
C LEU A 59 2.94 -33.74 0.19
N ILE A 60 1.91 -33.70 -0.66
CA ILE A 60 1.15 -32.47 -0.97
C ILE A 60 0.42 -31.91 0.27
N PRO A 61 -0.37 -32.69 1.04
CA PRO A 61 -1.08 -32.17 2.22
C PRO A 61 -0.16 -31.58 3.30
N PRO A 62 0.93 -32.24 3.76
CA PRO A 62 1.81 -31.66 4.77
C PRO A 62 2.58 -30.45 4.23
N TYR A 63 2.94 -30.44 2.94
CA TYR A 63 3.60 -29.28 2.31
C TYR A 63 2.67 -28.06 2.30
N LEU A 64 1.45 -28.21 1.77
CA LEU A 64 0.47 -27.13 1.72
C LEU A 64 0.06 -26.67 3.12
N GLY A 65 -0.06 -27.60 4.08
CA GLY A 65 -0.35 -27.30 5.48
C GLY A 65 0.70 -26.44 6.17
N ALA A 66 1.98 -26.52 5.76
CA ALA A 66 3.04 -25.66 6.29
C ALA A 66 3.17 -24.34 5.52
N VAL A 67 3.09 -24.39 4.19
CA VAL A 67 3.40 -23.25 3.33
C VAL A 67 2.23 -22.26 3.23
N LEU A 68 0.99 -22.73 3.09
CA LEU A 68 -0.16 -21.83 2.93
C LEU A 68 -0.37 -20.89 4.13
N PRO A 69 -0.39 -21.38 5.38
CA PRO A 69 -0.52 -20.48 6.53
C PRO A 69 0.61 -19.46 6.61
N THR A 70 1.84 -19.90 6.31
CA THR A 70 3.03 -19.02 6.30
C THR A 70 2.88 -17.90 5.28
N LEU A 71 2.42 -18.22 4.06
CA LEU A 71 2.19 -17.22 3.01
C LEU A 71 1.04 -16.27 3.35
N VAL A 72 -0.08 -16.78 3.88
CA VAL A 72 -1.23 -15.95 4.27
C VAL A 72 -0.87 -14.99 5.42
N ILE A 73 -0.13 -15.46 6.43
CA ILE A 73 0.31 -14.60 7.53
C ILE A 73 1.29 -13.54 7.01
N THR A 74 2.28 -13.95 6.21
CA THR A 74 3.27 -13.02 5.65
C THR A 74 2.63 -11.99 4.72
N GLY A 75 1.69 -12.41 3.88
CA GLY A 75 0.92 -11.54 2.99
C GLY A 75 0.06 -10.55 3.77
N LEU A 76 -0.62 -10.99 4.83
CA LEU A 76 -1.41 -10.12 5.70
C LEU A 76 -0.56 -9.06 6.41
N LEU A 77 0.58 -9.45 7.00
CA LEU A 77 1.50 -8.50 7.65
C LEU A 77 2.08 -7.50 6.64
N THR A 78 2.40 -7.96 5.44
CA THR A 78 2.88 -7.10 4.36
C THR A 78 1.81 -6.10 3.94
N PHE A 79 0.58 -6.57 3.76
CA PHE A 79 -0.57 -5.73 3.46
C PHE A 79 -0.78 -4.63 4.51
N LEU A 80 -0.84 -5.00 5.80
CA LEU A 80 -1.07 -4.03 6.88
C LEU A 80 0.02 -2.95 6.93
N ARG A 81 1.29 -3.33 6.74
CA ARG A 81 2.40 -2.36 6.70
C ARG A 81 2.34 -1.47 5.46
N LEU A 82 1.94 -2.00 4.31
CA LEU A 82 1.72 -1.20 3.11
C LEU A 82 0.62 -0.16 3.30
N VAL A 83 -0.45 -0.50 4.04
CA VAL A 83 -1.51 0.46 4.40
C VAL A 83 -0.97 1.54 5.34
N GLN A 84 -0.18 1.19 6.35
CA GLN A 84 0.46 2.19 7.23
C GLN A 84 1.38 3.13 6.45
N ASN A 85 2.24 2.58 5.60
CA ASN A 85 3.16 3.33 4.75
C ASN A 85 2.42 4.30 3.81
N MET A 86 1.26 3.88 3.29
CA MET A 86 0.40 4.74 2.48
C MET A 86 -0.09 5.95 3.29
N VAL A 87 -0.57 5.71 4.51
CA VAL A 87 -1.06 6.77 5.40
C VAL A 87 0.07 7.72 5.81
N GLU A 88 1.24 7.20 6.20
CA GLU A 88 2.41 8.02 6.54
C GLU A 88 2.82 8.92 5.36
N ASN A 89 2.78 8.39 4.13
CA ASN A 89 3.10 9.15 2.93
C ASN A 89 2.09 10.28 2.64
N GLU A 90 0.80 10.10 2.94
CA GLU A 90 -0.20 11.18 2.76
C GLU A 90 0.04 12.35 3.72
N VAL A 91 0.36 12.05 4.99
CA VAL A 91 0.68 13.07 6.00
C VAL A 91 1.94 13.86 5.61
N ASP A 92 2.98 13.18 5.13
CA ASP A 92 4.22 13.82 4.67
C ASP A 92 3.97 14.72 3.45
N LEU A 93 3.10 14.31 2.52
CA LEU A 93 2.69 15.13 1.38
C LEU A 93 1.98 16.40 1.80
N GLU A 94 1.05 16.33 2.76
CA GLU A 94 0.34 17.50 3.26
C GLU A 94 1.30 18.52 3.91
N ARG A 95 2.27 18.04 4.69
CA ARG A 95 3.31 18.89 5.28
C ARG A 95 4.17 19.57 4.23
N MET A 96 4.60 18.82 3.20
CA MET A 96 5.35 19.39 2.07
C MET A 96 4.54 20.45 1.31
N GLN A 97 3.24 20.23 1.11
CA GLN A 97 2.37 21.20 0.43
C GLN A 97 2.22 22.50 1.24
N ARG A 98 2.09 22.42 2.57
CA ARG A 98 2.05 23.62 3.43
C ARG A 98 3.35 24.43 3.36
N ILE A 99 4.49 23.76 3.35
CA ILE A 99 5.79 24.43 3.18
C ILE A 99 5.84 25.13 1.81
N ARG A 100 5.41 24.46 0.73
CA ARG A 100 5.36 25.06 -0.62
C ARG A 100 4.39 26.22 -0.72
N ALA A 101 3.25 26.17 -0.03
CA ALA A 101 2.28 27.27 0.03
C ALA A 101 2.89 28.51 0.71
N TYR A 102 3.58 28.30 1.83
CA TYR A 102 4.31 29.37 2.54
C TYR A 102 5.35 30.05 1.64
N TYR A 103 6.14 29.26 0.89
CA TYR A 103 7.11 29.81 -0.07
C TYR A 103 6.45 30.65 -1.17
N HIS A 104 5.30 30.19 -1.69
CA HIS A 104 4.60 30.93 -2.75
C HIS A 104 4.05 32.26 -2.25
N GLU A 105 3.35 32.26 -1.11
CA GLU A 105 2.79 33.48 -0.51
C GLU A 105 3.87 34.53 -0.21
N ARG A 106 5.05 34.08 0.21
CA ARG A 106 6.12 34.99 0.62
C ARG A 106 7.03 35.47 -0.51
N PHE A 107 7.37 34.61 -1.48
CA PHE A 107 8.42 34.89 -2.47
C PHE A 107 7.98 34.80 -3.93
N ALA A 108 6.86 34.15 -4.24
CA ALA A 108 6.47 33.84 -5.61
C ALA A 108 5.09 34.40 -6.00
N GLY A 109 4.57 35.42 -5.30
CA GLY A 109 3.23 36.00 -5.49
C GLY A 109 2.90 36.54 -6.89
N GLY A 110 3.81 36.44 -7.87
CA GLY A 110 3.57 36.77 -9.28
C GLY A 110 3.99 35.68 -10.28
N HIS A 111 4.35 34.47 -9.82
CA HIS A 111 4.80 33.38 -10.69
C HIS A 111 4.09 32.06 -10.41
N ASP A 112 3.55 31.45 -11.46
CA ASP A 112 2.75 30.21 -11.45
C ASP A 112 3.50 28.94 -10.99
N PHE A 113 4.78 29.03 -10.61
CA PHE A 113 5.63 27.89 -10.26
C PHE A 113 5.11 27.04 -9.07
N PHE A 114 4.24 27.60 -8.21
CA PHE A 114 3.68 26.89 -7.05
C PHE A 114 2.14 26.97 -6.96
N LEU A 115 1.43 27.21 -8.07
CA LEU A 115 -0.05 27.25 -8.10
C LEU A 115 -0.71 25.99 -7.49
N ASP A 116 -0.04 24.85 -7.64
CA ASP A 116 -0.43 23.54 -7.09
C ASP A 116 -0.42 23.51 -5.54
N ALA A 117 0.41 24.34 -4.91
CA ALA A 117 0.54 24.42 -3.46
C ALA A 117 -0.46 25.40 -2.82
N VAL A 118 -0.92 26.42 -3.56
CA VAL A 118 -1.70 27.56 -3.04
C VAL A 118 -3.19 27.43 -3.30
N SER A 119 -3.58 26.73 -4.37
CA SER A 119 -4.97 26.42 -4.62
C SER A 119 -5.43 25.37 -3.60
N GLY A 120 -5.89 25.82 -2.42
CA GLY A 120 -6.22 25.03 -1.22
C GLY A 120 -7.03 23.76 -1.47
N GLY A 121 -6.35 22.67 -1.81
CA GLY A 121 -6.94 21.42 -2.28
C GLY A 121 -6.34 20.16 -1.70
N GLY A 122 -5.45 20.30 -0.71
CA GLY A 122 -4.74 19.20 -0.09
C GLY A 122 -3.78 18.47 -1.03
N ALA A 123 -3.03 17.53 -0.45
CA ALA A 123 -2.15 16.60 -1.17
C ALA A 123 -2.85 15.88 -2.35
N ALA A 124 -4.18 15.80 -2.30
CA ALA A 124 -5.03 15.36 -3.40
C ALA A 124 -4.78 16.17 -4.67
N ARG A 125 -4.90 17.51 -4.69
CA ARG A 125 -4.78 18.27 -5.96
C ARG A 125 -3.39 18.23 -6.60
N ALA A 126 -2.33 18.19 -5.80
CA ALA A 126 -0.97 18.04 -6.32
C ALA A 126 -0.69 16.64 -6.89
N THR A 127 -1.39 15.60 -6.39
CA THR A 127 -1.42 14.29 -7.08
C THR A 127 -2.30 14.35 -8.34
N TRP A 128 -3.32 15.21 -8.40
CA TRP A 128 -4.14 15.42 -9.62
C TRP A 128 -3.34 16.06 -10.75
N ALA A 129 -2.51 17.07 -10.45
CA ALA A 129 -1.70 17.73 -11.46
C ALA A 129 -0.58 16.82 -12.01
N ALA A 130 -0.09 15.87 -11.20
CA ALA A 130 0.93 14.92 -11.61
C ALA A 130 0.39 13.67 -12.34
N VAL A 131 -0.86 13.25 -12.07
CA VAL A 131 -1.43 11.97 -12.57
C VAL A 131 -2.67 12.15 -13.47
N GLY A 132 -3.27 13.33 -13.53
CA GLY A 132 -4.35 13.67 -14.47
C GLY A 132 -5.73 13.06 -14.16
N ASN A 133 -5.91 12.41 -13.00
CA ASN A 133 -7.17 11.78 -12.63
C ASN A 133 -7.63 12.16 -11.21
N ARG A 134 -8.95 12.22 -10.98
CA ARG A 134 -9.53 12.40 -9.64
C ARG A 134 -9.17 11.19 -8.76
N PRO A 135 -8.86 11.36 -7.46
CA PRO A 135 -8.63 10.30 -6.49
C PRO A 135 -9.97 9.69 -6.16
N GLY A 136 -10.44 8.86 -7.09
CA GLY A 136 -11.60 8.02 -6.88
C GLY A 136 -11.20 6.75 -6.14
N ARG A 137 -12.19 6.06 -5.59
CA ARG A 137 -12.07 4.71 -5.01
C ARG A 137 -11.34 3.73 -5.94
N ALA A 138 -11.34 3.98 -7.25
CA ALA A 138 -10.61 3.21 -8.25
C ALA A 138 -9.07 3.42 -8.20
N GLN A 139 -8.57 4.56 -7.74
CA GLN A 139 -7.12 4.77 -7.59
C GLN A 139 -6.55 3.93 -6.45
N LEU A 140 -7.35 3.62 -5.42
CA LEU A 140 -6.99 2.69 -4.35
C LEU A 140 -6.73 1.28 -4.90
N LEU A 141 -7.42 0.88 -5.98
CA LEU A 141 -7.20 -0.39 -6.67
C LEU A 141 -5.82 -0.51 -7.31
N LEU A 142 -5.18 0.62 -7.61
CA LEU A 142 -3.87 0.67 -8.25
C LEU A 142 -2.71 0.71 -7.24
N THR A 143 -3.01 0.63 -5.93
CA THR A 143 -1.98 0.66 -4.89
C THR A 143 -1.29 -0.69 -4.74
N THR A 144 0.01 -0.65 -4.44
CA THR A 144 0.81 -1.85 -4.11
C THR A 144 0.20 -2.61 -2.93
N ALA A 145 -0.38 -1.90 -1.96
CA ALA A 145 -1.11 -2.48 -0.84
C ALA A 145 -2.23 -3.40 -1.33
N LEU A 146 -3.10 -2.90 -2.20
CA LEU A 146 -4.26 -3.67 -2.64
C LEU A 146 -3.90 -4.83 -3.57
N LEU A 147 -2.85 -4.69 -4.38
CA LEU A 147 -2.31 -5.80 -5.16
C LEU A 147 -1.83 -6.96 -4.27
N VAL A 148 -1.04 -6.65 -3.23
CA VAL A 148 -0.62 -7.67 -2.24
C VAL A 148 -1.83 -8.22 -1.49
N GLY A 149 -2.81 -7.36 -1.16
CA GLY A 149 -4.08 -7.75 -0.56
C GLY A 149 -4.82 -8.79 -1.41
N ALA A 150 -4.99 -8.55 -2.71
CA ALA A 150 -5.63 -9.45 -3.65
C ALA A 150 -4.97 -10.84 -3.68
N VAL A 151 -3.63 -10.86 -3.75
CA VAL A 151 -2.87 -12.12 -3.71
C VAL A 151 -3.10 -12.85 -2.39
N ASN A 152 -3.11 -12.12 -1.26
CA ASN A 152 -3.36 -12.70 0.05
C ASN A 152 -4.79 -13.27 0.19
N ALA A 153 -5.79 -12.55 -0.34
CA ALA A 153 -7.18 -13.01 -0.36
C ALA A 153 -7.35 -14.28 -1.21
N LEU A 154 -6.66 -14.36 -2.34
CA LEU A 154 -6.63 -15.56 -3.17
C LEU A 154 -6.03 -16.76 -2.41
N LEU A 155 -4.92 -16.55 -1.70
CA LEU A 155 -4.29 -17.60 -0.89
C LEU A 155 -5.19 -18.06 0.26
N ALA A 156 -5.91 -17.14 0.91
CA ALA A 156 -6.89 -17.49 1.95
C ALA A 156 -8.05 -18.32 1.38
N GLY A 157 -8.60 -17.93 0.23
CA GLY A 157 -9.63 -18.71 -0.47
C GLY A 157 -9.15 -20.09 -0.89
N LEU A 158 -7.92 -20.20 -1.41
CA LEU A 158 -7.28 -21.48 -1.74
C LEU A 158 -7.18 -22.38 -0.50
N GLY A 159 -6.75 -21.83 0.64
CA GLY A 159 -6.72 -22.57 1.90
C GLY A 159 -8.10 -23.12 2.29
N VAL A 160 -9.16 -22.32 2.15
CA VAL A 160 -10.53 -22.76 2.45
C VAL A 160 -11.02 -23.83 1.45
N THR A 161 -10.74 -23.68 0.16
CA THR A 161 -11.05 -24.71 -0.86
C THR A 161 -10.43 -26.05 -0.48
N LEU A 162 -9.16 -26.04 -0.06
CA LEU A 162 -8.45 -27.27 0.31
C LEU A 162 -9.01 -27.88 1.60
N LEU A 163 -9.26 -27.07 2.62
CA LEU A 163 -9.82 -27.55 3.88
C LEU A 163 -11.22 -28.14 3.71
N THR A 164 -12.06 -27.50 2.89
CA THR A 164 -13.42 -28.00 2.60
C THR A 164 -13.39 -29.28 1.76
N GLY A 165 -12.46 -29.38 0.81
CA GLY A 165 -12.22 -30.63 0.07
C GLY A 165 -11.77 -31.78 0.99
N LEU A 166 -10.85 -31.51 1.93
CA LEU A 166 -10.42 -32.49 2.94
C LEU A 166 -11.55 -32.89 3.90
N ALA A 167 -12.50 -31.99 4.16
CA ALA A 167 -13.70 -32.28 4.94
C ALA A 167 -14.75 -33.12 4.17
N GLY A 168 -14.46 -33.53 2.94
CA GLY A 168 -15.33 -34.40 2.13
C GLY A 168 -16.30 -33.65 1.22
N LEU A 169 -16.16 -32.33 1.07
CA LEU A 169 -16.96 -31.56 0.13
C LEU A 169 -16.51 -31.84 -1.31
N SER A 170 -17.45 -32.01 -2.23
CA SER A 170 -17.10 -32.21 -3.64
C SER A 170 -16.41 -30.98 -4.23
N THR A 171 -15.60 -31.20 -5.27
CA THR A 171 -14.69 -30.18 -5.82
C THR A 171 -15.39 -28.89 -6.22
N GLY A 172 -16.57 -28.98 -6.85
CA GLY A 172 -17.33 -27.80 -7.28
C GLY A 172 -17.74 -26.87 -6.13
N PRO A 173 -18.51 -27.36 -5.13
CA PRO A 173 -18.84 -26.62 -3.93
C PRO A 173 -17.62 -26.11 -3.16
N ALA A 174 -16.55 -26.91 -3.04
CA ALA A 174 -15.32 -26.51 -2.35
C ALA A 174 -14.69 -25.27 -3.01
N ILE A 175 -14.59 -25.26 -4.34
CA ILE A 175 -14.13 -24.10 -5.11
C ILE A 175 -15.05 -22.90 -4.91
N GLY A 176 -16.38 -23.12 -4.92
CA GLY A 176 -17.36 -22.05 -4.69
C GLY A 176 -17.20 -21.38 -3.33
N VAL A 177 -17.01 -22.17 -2.27
CA VAL A 177 -16.78 -21.64 -0.91
C VAL A 177 -15.46 -20.87 -0.84
N GLY A 178 -14.37 -21.42 -1.36
CA GLY A 178 -13.08 -20.74 -1.34
C GLY A 178 -13.05 -19.46 -2.17
N ALA A 179 -13.70 -19.46 -3.35
CA ALA A 179 -13.87 -18.25 -4.16
C ALA A 179 -14.69 -17.19 -3.42
N GLY A 180 -15.76 -17.59 -2.74
CA GLY A 180 -16.54 -16.71 -1.87
C GLY A 180 -15.69 -16.09 -0.76
N VAL A 181 -14.87 -16.90 -0.08
CA VAL A 181 -13.96 -16.41 0.95
C VAL A 181 -12.91 -15.46 0.39
N ALA A 182 -12.33 -15.75 -0.78
CA ALA A 182 -11.38 -14.86 -1.43
C ALA A 182 -12.02 -13.49 -1.75
N LEU A 183 -13.22 -13.48 -2.30
CA LEU A 183 -13.94 -12.24 -2.59
C LEU A 183 -14.28 -11.46 -1.32
N LEU A 184 -14.72 -12.14 -0.25
CA LEU A 184 -15.02 -11.50 1.04
C LEU A 184 -13.76 -10.94 1.70
N ALA A 185 -12.66 -11.69 1.69
CA ALA A 185 -11.38 -11.24 2.23
C ALA A 185 -10.85 -10.02 1.46
N PHE A 186 -10.94 -10.04 0.13
CA PHE A 186 -10.55 -8.92 -0.71
C PHE A 186 -11.43 -7.68 -0.46
N ALA A 187 -12.75 -7.87 -0.36
CA ALA A 187 -13.68 -6.79 -0.03
C ALA A 187 -13.40 -6.19 1.37
N ALA A 188 -13.05 -7.03 2.34
CA ALA A 188 -12.66 -6.57 3.68
C ALA A 188 -11.36 -5.76 3.65
N GLN A 189 -10.35 -6.22 2.91
CA GLN A 189 -9.10 -5.49 2.72
C GLN A 189 -9.31 -4.16 1.99
N PHE A 190 -10.12 -4.15 0.93
CA PHE A 190 -10.51 -2.93 0.23
C PHE A 190 -11.22 -1.94 1.14
N GLY A 191 -12.19 -2.41 1.92
CA GLY A 191 -12.88 -1.58 2.92
C GLY A 191 -11.94 -1.06 4.02
N HIS A 192 -10.90 -1.83 4.39
CA HIS A 192 -9.89 -1.39 5.34
C HIS A 192 -9.04 -0.24 4.77
N VAL A 193 -8.56 -0.36 3.51
CA VAL A 193 -7.84 0.72 2.83
C VAL A 193 -8.71 1.97 2.69
N GLU A 194 -9.97 1.79 2.30
CA GLU A 194 -10.92 2.89 2.15
C GLU A 194 -11.19 3.62 3.47
N ARG A 195 -11.40 2.89 4.57
CA ARG A 195 -11.57 3.50 5.91
C ARG A 195 -10.33 4.27 6.33
N SER A 196 -9.14 3.72 6.10
CA SER A 196 -7.88 4.36 6.44
C SER A 196 -7.64 5.64 5.63
N SER A 197 -8.14 5.70 4.39
CA SER A 197 -8.07 6.90 3.52
C SER A 197 -9.13 7.95 3.87
N THR A 198 -10.36 7.53 4.19
CA THR A 198 -11.48 8.44 4.53
C THR A 198 -11.41 9.03 5.93
N ALA A 199 -10.76 8.35 6.90
CA ALA A 199 -10.64 8.84 8.28
C ALA A 199 -9.76 10.11 8.43
N GLN A 200 -9.18 10.63 7.35
CA GLN A 200 -8.30 11.81 7.34
C GLN A 200 -8.85 13.01 6.56
N VAL A 201 -10.07 12.91 5.99
CA VAL A 201 -10.80 14.04 5.37
C VAL A 201 -11.83 14.58 6.35
#